data_AF-A0A0D2NTU6-F1
#
_entry.id   AF-A0A0D2NTU6-F1
#
_cell.length_a   1.000
_cell.length_b   1.000
_cell.length_c   1.000
_cell.angle_alpha   90.00
_cell.angle_beta   90.00
_cell.angle_gamma   90.00
#
_symmetry.space_group_name_H-M   'P 1'
#
loop_
_entity.id
_entity.type
_entity.pdbx_description
1 polymer ?
#
loop_
_entity_poly.entity_id
_entity_poly.type
_entity_poly.pdbx_seq_one_letter_code
_entity_poly.pdbx_strand_id
1 'polypeptide(L)'
;MLTKAIDLRVDAPFAFAPAPPYKYRAVLLSCTRCYWLALVGALDEDGKKQLALRLGAVPPYGERVPAFNGARCVAQAGALTAGEYEGLMRVVAYVAIGLAADDVAGMWRELATVGVQTWQDLGGERLDCGFREL
;
A
#
# COMPACT_ATOMS: atom_id res chain seq x y z
N MET A 1 25.52 15.85 6.96
CA MET A 1 24.47 16.54 7.74
C MET A 1 23.54 15.48 8.30
N LEU A 2 23.49 15.29 9.62
CA LEU A 2 22.55 14.38 10.27
C LEU A 2 21.15 14.99 10.18
N THR A 3 20.29 14.40 9.36
CA THR A 3 18.88 14.71 9.23
C THR A 3 18.22 14.62 10.61
N LYS A 4 17.70 15.74 11.11
CA LYS A 4 16.83 15.76 12.29
C LYS A 4 15.70 14.76 12.04
N ALA A 5 15.62 13.70 12.84
CA ALA A 5 14.54 12.73 12.73
C ALA A 5 13.22 13.49 12.91
N ILE A 6 12.39 13.51 11.86
CA ILE A 6 11.08 14.16 11.90
C ILE A 6 10.22 13.33 12.87
N ASP A 7 9.77 13.92 13.98
CA ASP A 7 8.84 13.26 14.91
C ASP A 7 7.45 13.25 14.27
N LEU A 8 7.22 12.27 13.40
CA LEU A 8 5.93 12.08 12.73
C LEU A 8 4.94 11.42 13.69
N ARG A 9 3.79 12.07 13.87
CA ARG A 9 2.67 11.57 14.67
C ARG A 9 1.43 11.48 13.81
N VAL A 10 0.64 10.44 14.05
CA VAL A 10 -0.66 10.25 13.40
C VAL A 10 -1.73 10.65 14.41
N ASP A 11 -2.64 11.53 14.00
CA ASP A 11 -3.77 11.92 14.84
C ASP A 11 -4.71 10.73 15.09
N ALA A 12 -5.29 10.68 16.28
CA ALA A 12 -6.08 9.54 16.76
C ALA A 12 -7.16 9.01 15.78
N PRO A 13 -7.90 9.84 15.00
CA PRO A 13 -8.88 9.33 14.04
C PRO A 13 -8.30 8.49 12.90
N PHE A 14 -7.03 8.72 12.57
CA PHE A 14 -6.33 8.05 11.47
C PHE A 14 -5.41 6.94 11.96
N ALA A 15 -5.16 6.89 13.27
CA ALA A 15 -4.32 5.89 13.90
C ALA A 15 -4.97 4.50 13.84
N PHE A 16 -4.12 3.48 13.65
CA PHE A 16 -4.52 2.08 13.69
C PHE A 16 -4.46 1.53 15.11
N ALA A 17 -5.39 0.63 15.45
CA ALA A 17 -5.41 -0.12 16.70
C ALA A 17 -5.50 -1.63 16.42
N PRO A 18 -4.53 -2.46 16.84
CA PRO A 18 -3.27 -2.07 17.50
C PRO A 18 -2.36 -1.26 16.57
N ALA A 19 -1.51 -0.41 17.16
CA ALA A 19 -0.57 0.40 16.41
C ALA A 19 0.46 -0.50 15.69
N PRO A 20 0.83 -0.20 14.42
CA PRO A 20 1.89 -0.91 13.72
C PRO A 20 3.23 -0.79 14.47
N PRO A 21 4.10 -1.81 14.40
CA PRO A 21 5.32 -1.87 15.22
C PRO A 21 6.33 -0.73 14.95
N TYR A 22 6.24 -0.05 13.80
CA TYR A 22 7.14 1.04 13.44
C TYR A 22 6.38 2.34 13.14
N LYS A 23 6.88 3.48 13.67
CA LYS A 23 6.23 4.81 13.54
C LYS A 23 6.01 5.24 12.10
N TYR A 24 7.02 5.07 11.22
CA TYR A 24 6.90 5.42 9.80
C TYR A 24 5.85 4.56 9.08
N ARG A 25 5.70 3.29 9.47
CA ARG A 25 4.67 2.40 8.93
C ARG A 25 3.28 2.87 9.33
N ALA A 26 3.09 3.33 10.56
CA ALA A 26 1.81 3.92 11.00
C ALA A 26 1.42 5.14 10.15
N VAL A 27 2.38 6.01 9.83
CA VAL A 27 2.15 7.19 8.96
C VAL A 27 1.79 6.76 7.55
N LEU A 28 2.56 5.87 6.93
CA LEU A 28 2.31 5.40 5.56
C LEU A 28 0.94 4.72 5.42
N LEU A 29 0.57 3.88 6.39
CA LEU A 29 -0.75 3.24 6.40
C LEU A 29 -1.88 4.26 6.56
N SER A 30 -1.66 5.30 7.36
CA SER A 30 -2.65 6.38 7.53
C SER A 30 -2.82 7.18 6.24
N CYS A 31 -1.73 7.55 5.57
CA CYS A 31 -1.76 8.19 4.25
C CYS A 31 -2.49 7.31 3.22
N THR A 32 -2.19 6.01 3.22
CA THR A 32 -2.82 5.03 2.31
C THR A 32 -4.31 4.93 2.57
N ARG A 33 -4.73 4.88 3.85
CA ARG A 33 -6.14 4.88 4.24
C ARG A 33 -6.86 6.13 3.75
N CYS A 34 -6.29 7.31 3.99
CA CYS A 34 -6.87 8.58 3.54
C CYS A 34 -7.00 8.63 2.02
N TYR A 35 -5.95 8.24 1.30
CA TYR A 35 -5.96 8.19 -0.16
C TYR A 35 -7.01 7.21 -0.70
N TRP A 36 -7.09 6.01 -0.13
CA TRP A 36 -8.08 5.00 -0.53
C TRP A 36 -9.51 5.46 -0.31
N LEU A 37 -9.80 6.07 0.85
CA LEU A 37 -11.10 6.64 1.16
C LEU A 37 -11.48 7.75 0.18
N ALA A 38 -10.55 8.65 -0.13
CA ALA A 38 -10.77 9.73 -1.09
C ALA A 38 -11.02 9.18 -2.51
N LEU A 39 -10.22 8.20 -2.95
CA LEU A 39 -10.36 7.54 -4.24
C LEU A 39 -11.74 6.88 -4.38
N VAL A 40 -12.12 6.02 -3.43
CA VAL A 40 -13.41 5.33 -3.47
C VAL A 40 -14.59 6.31 -3.37
N GLY A 41 -14.45 7.36 -2.55
CA GLY A 41 -15.48 8.39 -2.39
C GLY A 41 -15.68 9.27 -3.63
N ALA A 42 -14.66 9.43 -4.46
CA ALA A 42 -14.72 10.23 -5.68
C ALA A 42 -15.31 9.48 -6.89
N LEU A 43 -15.41 8.15 -6.83
CA LEU A 43 -15.92 7.32 -7.90
C LEU A 43 -17.45 7.17 -7.84
N ASP A 44 -18.06 7.05 -9.02
CA ASP A 44 -19.45 6.61 -9.15
C ASP A 44 -19.57 5.08 -8.97
N GLU A 45 -20.80 4.56 -9.03
CA GLU A 45 -21.05 3.14 -8.76
C GLU A 45 -20.40 2.22 -9.80
N ASP A 46 -20.30 2.63 -11.05
CA ASP A 46 -19.64 1.84 -12.08
C ASP A 46 -18.12 1.87 -11.94
N GLY A 47 -17.53 3.02 -11.62
CA GLY A 47 -16.12 3.15 -11.27
C GLY A 47 -15.75 2.29 -10.06
N LYS A 48 -16.60 2.26 -9.03
CA LYS A 48 -16.43 1.38 -7.85
C LYS A 48 -16.47 -0.10 -8.22
N LYS A 49 -17.38 -0.53 -9.09
CA LYS A 49 -17.44 -1.92 -9.58
C LYS A 49 -16.17 -2.29 -10.35
N GLN A 50 -15.71 -1.43 -11.26
CA GLN A 50 -14.49 -1.66 -12.01
C GLN A 50 -13.26 -1.74 -11.09
N LEU A 51 -13.16 -0.85 -10.10
CA LEU A 51 -12.10 -0.85 -9.12
C LEU A 51 -12.12 -2.15 -8.28
N ALA A 52 -13.29 -2.59 -7.85
CA ALA A 52 -13.46 -3.84 -7.11
C ALA A 52 -13.05 -5.06 -7.93
N LEU A 53 -13.43 -5.12 -9.21
CA LEU A 53 -13.03 -6.21 -10.11
C LEU A 53 -11.51 -6.26 -10.30
N ARG A 54 -10.89 -5.12 -10.59
CA ARG A 54 -9.43 -5.02 -10.77
C ARG A 54 -8.68 -5.41 -9.51
N LEU A 55 -9.15 -4.96 -8.34
CA LEU A 55 -8.51 -5.30 -7.07
C LEU A 55 -8.65 -6.80 -6.75
N GLY A 56 -9.79 -7.41 -7.06
CA GLY A 56 -10.01 -8.85 -6.90
C GLY A 56 -9.17 -9.71 -7.86
N ALA A 57 -8.71 -9.13 -8.98
CA ALA A 57 -7.82 -9.80 -9.93
C ALA A 57 -6.33 -9.74 -9.51
N VAL A 58 -5.98 -8.92 -8.51
CA VAL A 58 -4.61 -8.87 -7.98
C VAL A 58 -4.29 -10.20 -7.28
N PRO A 59 -3.32 -10.97 -7.78
CA PRO A 59 -2.95 -12.21 -7.12
C PRO A 59 -2.24 -11.92 -5.79
N PRO A 60 -2.35 -12.80 -4.79
CA PRO A 60 -1.60 -12.67 -3.54
C PRO A 60 -0.10 -12.80 -3.80
N TYR A 61 0.71 -12.04 -3.04
CA TYR A 61 2.17 -12.08 -3.12
C TYR A 61 2.78 -12.19 -1.72
N GLY A 62 3.37 -13.35 -1.45
CA GLY A 62 3.96 -13.68 -0.14
C GLY A 62 2.96 -13.47 1.00
N GLU A 63 3.45 -13.02 2.15
CA GLU A 63 2.63 -12.73 3.33
C GLU A 63 2.10 -11.28 3.39
N ARG A 64 2.47 -10.44 2.40
CA ARG A 64 2.29 -8.97 2.48
C ARG A 64 1.18 -8.42 1.60
N VAL A 65 0.92 -9.05 0.46
CA VAL A 65 -0.24 -8.73 -0.38
C VAL A 65 -1.24 -9.85 -0.21
N PRO A 66 -2.33 -9.64 0.56
CA PRO A 66 -3.36 -10.65 0.72
C PRO A 66 -4.12 -10.83 -0.60
N ALA A 67 -4.81 -11.96 -0.72
CA ALA A 67 -5.85 -12.08 -1.74
C ALA A 67 -7.00 -11.12 -1.36
N PHE A 68 -7.22 -10.09 -2.17
CA PHE A 68 -8.22 -9.09 -1.87
C PHE A 68 -9.63 -9.59 -2.20
N ASN A 69 -10.57 -9.37 -1.27
CA ASN A 69 -11.98 -9.29 -1.64
C ASN A 69 -12.26 -7.86 -2.12
N GLY A 70 -12.12 -7.64 -3.43
CA GLY A 70 -12.24 -6.30 -4.02
C GLY A 70 -13.57 -5.61 -3.73
N ALA A 71 -14.68 -6.35 -3.77
CA ALA A 71 -16.01 -5.82 -3.44
C ALA A 71 -16.08 -5.30 -2.00
N ARG A 72 -15.54 -6.07 -1.04
CA ARG A 72 -15.46 -5.65 0.37
C ARG A 72 -14.54 -4.45 0.53
N CYS A 73 -13.39 -4.45 -0.15
CA CYS A 73 -12.39 -3.37 -0.06
C CYS A 73 -12.94 -2.01 -0.51
N VAL A 74 -13.87 -2.01 -1.45
CA VAL A 74 -14.55 -0.79 -1.93
C VAL A 74 -15.76 -0.45 -1.07
N ALA A 75 -16.64 -1.42 -0.78
CA ALA A 75 -17.87 -1.17 -0.01
C ALA A 75 -17.60 -0.77 1.45
N GLN A 76 -16.52 -1.30 2.04
CA GLN A 76 -16.13 -1.06 3.43
C GLN A 76 -14.74 -0.42 3.50
N ALA A 77 -14.46 0.53 2.61
CA ALA A 77 -13.15 1.14 2.42
C ALA A 77 -12.51 1.74 3.69
N GLY A 78 -13.28 2.07 4.72
CA GLY A 78 -12.80 2.61 6.00
C GLY A 78 -12.55 1.58 7.11
N ALA A 79 -12.94 0.32 6.89
CA ALA A 79 -12.92 -0.76 7.88
C ALA A 79 -11.96 -1.90 7.50
N LEU A 80 -10.96 -1.61 6.66
CA LEU A 80 -9.96 -2.59 6.26
C LEU A 80 -8.91 -2.76 7.36
N THR A 81 -8.31 -3.94 7.40
CA THR A 81 -7.24 -4.24 8.36
C THR A 81 -5.94 -3.53 7.98
N ALA A 82 -5.01 -3.39 8.93
CA ALA A 82 -3.70 -2.81 8.66
C ALA A 82 -2.91 -3.60 7.58
N GLY A 83 -3.07 -4.93 7.53
CA GLY A 83 -2.47 -5.77 6.49
C GLY A 83 -3.06 -5.52 5.11
N GLU A 84 -4.36 -5.26 5.03
CA GLU A 84 -5.02 -4.92 3.77
C GLU A 84 -4.63 -3.53 3.29
N TYR A 85 -4.52 -2.53 4.17
CA TYR A 85 -3.98 -1.24 3.78
C TYR A 85 -2.50 -1.32 3.39
N GLU A 86 -1.70 -2.19 4.01
CA GLU A 86 -0.33 -2.42 3.57
C GLU A 86 -0.29 -3.02 2.17
N GLY A 87 -1.15 -4.01 1.89
CA GLY A 87 -1.29 -4.56 0.55
C GLY A 87 -1.72 -3.48 -0.45
N LEU A 88 -2.74 -2.69 -0.12
CA LEU A 88 -3.23 -1.58 -0.95
C LEU A 88 -2.13 -0.56 -1.22
N MET A 89 -1.31 -0.19 -0.23
CA MET A 89 -0.19 0.72 -0.43
C MET A 89 0.72 0.29 -1.58
N ARG A 90 0.87 -1.02 -1.79
CA ARG A 90 1.72 -1.60 -2.85
C ARG A 90 1.02 -1.68 -4.21
N VAL A 91 -0.30 -1.81 -4.23
CA VAL A 91 -1.05 -2.12 -5.46
C VAL A 91 -2.01 -1.02 -5.93
N VAL A 92 -2.32 -0.04 -5.09
CA VAL A 92 -3.41 0.92 -5.35
C VAL A 92 -3.16 1.76 -6.60
N ALA A 93 -1.93 2.19 -6.85
CA ALA A 93 -1.60 3.07 -7.98
C ALA A 93 -1.96 2.41 -9.32
N TYR A 94 -1.55 1.16 -9.51
CA TYR A 94 -1.78 0.41 -10.74
C TYR A 94 -3.24 -0.06 -10.89
N VAL A 95 -3.88 -0.45 -9.79
CA VAL A 95 -5.30 -0.83 -9.78
C VAL A 95 -6.17 0.38 -10.17
N ALA A 96 -5.83 1.57 -9.66
CA ALA A 96 -6.54 2.82 -9.98
C ALA A 96 -6.43 3.20 -11.47
N ILE A 97 -5.26 3.03 -12.09
CA ILE A 97 -5.04 3.34 -13.52
C ILE A 97 -5.39 2.19 -14.47
N GLY A 98 -5.89 1.05 -13.96
CA GLY A 98 -6.39 -0.05 -14.80
C GLY A 98 -5.33 -1.03 -15.31
N LEU A 99 -4.12 -1.03 -14.74
CA LEU A 99 -3.03 -1.93 -15.12
C LEU A 99 -3.09 -3.30 -14.40
N ALA A 100 -4.29 -3.80 -14.12
CA ALA A 100 -4.49 -5.06 -13.39
C ALA A 100 -4.79 -6.28 -14.29
N ALA A 101 -4.78 -6.12 -15.62
CA ALA A 101 -5.08 -7.18 -16.58
C ALA A 101 -3.85 -8.01 -17.03
N ASP A 102 -4.11 -9.11 -17.74
CA ASP A 102 -3.28 -10.31 -17.98
C ASP A 102 -1.80 -10.12 -18.38
N ASP A 103 -1.39 -8.97 -18.91
CA ASP A 103 0.00 -8.72 -19.31
C ASP A 103 0.87 -8.10 -18.20
N VAL A 104 0.27 -7.73 -17.06
CA VAL A 104 0.94 -6.96 -16.01
C VAL A 104 1.29 -7.82 -14.78
N ALA A 105 0.80 -9.07 -14.71
CA ALA A 105 1.04 -9.97 -13.57
C ALA A 105 2.53 -10.27 -13.31
N GLY A 106 3.37 -10.27 -14.36
CA GLY A 106 4.82 -10.39 -14.26
C GLY A 106 5.47 -9.15 -13.64
N MET A 107 5.08 -7.95 -14.12
CA MET A 107 5.51 -6.67 -13.55
C MET A 107 5.09 -6.54 -12.07
N TRP A 108 3.89 -6.99 -11.74
CA TRP A 108 3.39 -7.06 -10.36
C TRP A 108 4.26 -7.92 -9.44
N ARG A 109 4.68 -9.10 -9.92
CA ARG A 109 5.56 -10.01 -9.18
C ARG A 109 6.93 -9.37 -8.94
N GLU A 110 7.52 -8.76 -9.96
CA GLU A 110 8.85 -8.14 -9.87
C GLU A 110 8.85 -6.93 -8.91
N LEU A 111 7.90 -6.02 -9.05
CA LEU A 111 7.78 -4.85 -8.17
C LEU A 111 7.45 -5.21 -6.72
N ALA A 112 6.55 -6.17 -6.49
CA ALA A 112 6.27 -6.66 -5.14
C ALA A 112 7.52 -7.27 -4.50
N THR A 113 8.35 -7.99 -5.27
CA THR A 113 9.58 -8.60 -4.78
C THR A 113 10.66 -7.55 -4.44
N VAL A 114 10.89 -6.57 -5.32
CA VAL A 114 11.85 -5.47 -5.08
C VAL A 114 11.43 -4.58 -3.91
N GLY A 115 10.13 -4.28 -3.81
CA GLY A 115 9.56 -3.54 -2.69
C GLY A 115 9.51 -4.32 -1.37
N VAL A 116 9.69 -5.64 -1.39
CA VAL A 116 9.84 -6.47 -0.18
C VAL A 116 11.30 -6.48 0.28
N GLN A 117 12.26 -6.62 -0.64
CA GLN A 117 13.69 -6.58 -0.30
C GLN A 117 14.09 -5.24 0.34
N THR A 118 13.70 -4.12 -0.26
CA THR A 118 14.00 -2.77 0.29
C THR A 118 13.38 -2.54 1.68
N TRP A 119 12.29 -3.23 2.01
CA TRP A 119 11.60 -3.11 3.30
C TRP A 119 12.17 -4.05 4.37
N GLN A 120 12.84 -5.15 3.98
CA GLN A 120 13.54 -6.07 4.87
C GLN A 120 14.93 -5.53 5.26
N ASP A 121 15.64 -4.91 4.33
CA ASP A 121 17.00 -4.41 4.56
C ASP A 121 17.06 -3.17 5.48
N LEU A 122 15.95 -2.45 5.64
CA LEU A 122 15.83 -1.35 6.61
C LEU A 122 15.63 -1.82 8.07
N GLY A 123 15.71 -3.13 8.30
CA GLY A 123 15.83 -3.77 9.61
C GLY A 123 17.22 -3.66 10.24
N GLY A 124 17.95 -2.54 10.05
CA GLY A 124 19.09 -2.19 10.92
C GLY A 124 20.43 -1.89 10.27
N GLU A 125 20.60 -1.95 8.94
CA GLU A 125 21.85 -1.54 8.30
C GLU A 125 21.65 -0.40 7.31
N ARG A 126 22.54 0.58 7.43
CA ARG A 126 22.61 1.78 6.60
C ARG A 126 22.91 1.33 5.18
N LEU A 127 21.94 1.45 4.27
CA LEU A 127 22.22 1.36 2.84
C LEU A 127 23.14 2.53 2.49
N ASP A 128 24.42 2.23 2.31
CA ASP A 128 25.34 3.09 1.57
C ASP A 128 24.88 3.02 0.12
N CYS A 129 23.93 3.90 -0.23
CA CYS A 129 23.48 4.07 -1.59
C CYS A 129 24.69 4.60 -2.37
N GLY A 130 25.45 3.70 -2.99
CA GLY A 130 26.59 3.99 -3.85
C GLY A 130 26.17 4.68 -5.15
N PHE A 131 25.49 5.83 -5.05
CA PHE A 131 25.47 6.84 -6.10
C PHE A 131 26.88 7.44 -6.14
N ARG A 132 27.76 6.78 -6.89
CA ARG A 132 28.93 7.48 -7.44
C ARG A 132 28.38 8.50 -8.44
N GLU A 133 28.60 9.77 -8.11
CA GLU A 133 28.42 10.88 -9.01
C GLU A 133 29.12 10.56 -10.35
N LEU A 134 28.34 10.62 -11.43
CA LEU A 134 28.85 10.80 -12.78
C LEU A 134 28.70 12.28 -13.13
#